data_AF-A0A6C0ITT2-F1
#
_entry.id   AF-A0A6C0ITT2-F1
#
_cell.length_a   1.000
_cell.length_b   1.000
_cell.length_c   1.000
_cell.angle_alpha   90.00
_cell.angle_beta   90.00
_cell.angle_gamma   90.00
#
_symmetry.space_group_name_H-M   'P 1'
#
loop_
_entity.id
_entity.type
_entity.pdbx_description
1 polymer ?
#
loop_
_entity_poly.entity_id
_entity_poly.type
_entity_poly.pdbx_seq_one_letter_code
_entity_poly.pdbx_strand_id
1 'polypeptide(L)'
;MSNSIANQNQSLHEDVVQAQVVRVIPINNAHEPEATQLTISDDMKKAYSYSYTIKWVSGIDIFFALLYSFYNWYWLFFVLCSYAGYHGAKKFKIFQLYFYFTYEVVSVIVKIASLIIMISDQTKMDGYGFTMSILSIIIGIWVSELTSKLIMMMRHMSDEQLNLLRNIGYTPRAIVYV
;
A
#
# COMPACT_ATOMS: atom_id res chain seq x y z
N MET A 1 -52.79 -87.95 30.87
CA MET A 1 -52.71 -88.13 29.41
C MET A 1 -53.68 -87.13 28.79
N SER A 2 -53.17 -86.08 28.16
CA SER A 2 -53.98 -84.99 27.59
C SER A 2 -53.19 -84.23 26.53
N ASN A 3 -53.80 -84.09 25.34
CA ASN A 3 -53.80 -82.98 24.39
C ASN A 3 -52.46 -82.51 23.76
N SER A 4 -52.28 -82.64 22.45
CA SER A 4 -52.84 -81.84 21.33
C SER A 4 -52.04 -80.58 21.02
N ILE A 5 -51.46 -80.58 19.82
CA ILE A 5 -51.38 -79.51 18.79
C ILE A 5 -51.68 -78.08 19.27
N ALA A 6 -50.76 -77.15 19.00
CA ALA A 6 -50.98 -75.96 18.14
C ALA A 6 -50.12 -74.78 18.58
N ASN A 7 -49.65 -74.02 17.58
CA ASN A 7 -49.49 -72.56 17.58
C ASN A 7 -48.51 -71.96 18.61
N GLN A 8 -47.67 -70.98 18.27
CA GLN A 8 -48.01 -69.79 17.51
C GLN A 8 -46.73 -69.00 17.21
N ASN A 9 -46.74 -68.28 16.09
CA ASN A 9 -45.81 -67.21 15.74
C ASN A 9 -45.49 -66.32 16.94
N GLN A 10 -44.20 -66.05 17.17
CA GLN A 10 -43.79 -64.80 17.79
C GLN A 10 -42.67 -64.20 16.96
N SER A 11 -43.09 -63.33 16.06
CA SER A 11 -42.28 -62.36 15.35
C SER A 11 -41.28 -61.71 16.31
N LEU A 12 -40.00 -61.74 15.95
CA LEU A 12 -38.99 -60.82 16.46
C LEU A 12 -39.43 -59.39 16.14
N HIS A 13 -40.23 -58.80 17.02
CA HIS A 13 -40.30 -57.36 17.12
C HIS A 13 -39.09 -56.94 17.95
N GLU A 14 -37.99 -56.71 17.25
CA GLU A 14 -36.92 -55.87 17.75
C GLU A 14 -37.53 -54.48 17.95
N ASP A 15 -37.81 -54.12 19.21
CA ASP A 15 -38.03 -52.71 19.56
C ASP A 15 -36.70 -51.99 19.29
N VAL A 16 -36.56 -51.45 18.07
CA VAL A 16 -35.49 -50.53 17.75
C VAL A 16 -35.80 -49.25 18.55
N VAL A 17 -35.26 -49.18 19.76
CA VAL A 17 -35.20 -47.94 20.55
C VAL A 17 -34.34 -46.97 19.75
N GLN A 18 -34.96 -46.18 18.88
CA GLN A 18 -34.29 -45.08 18.22
C GLN A 18 -33.93 -44.06 19.29
N ALA A 19 -32.64 -43.96 19.59
CA ALA A 19 -32.12 -42.88 20.41
C ALA A 19 -32.45 -41.55 19.73
N GLN A 20 -33.45 -40.83 20.26
CA GLN A 20 -33.70 -39.46 19.85
C GLN A 20 -32.51 -38.63 20.29
N VAL A 21 -31.70 -38.19 19.32
CA VAL A 21 -30.62 -37.22 19.56
C VAL A 21 -31.27 -35.96 20.10
N VAL A 22 -31.21 -35.77 21.41
CA VAL A 22 -31.57 -34.50 22.05
C VAL A 22 -30.64 -33.46 21.44
N ARG A 23 -31.17 -32.65 20.52
CA ARG A 23 -30.44 -31.48 20.03
C ARG A 23 -30.29 -30.55 21.21
N VAL A 24 -29.07 -30.51 21.76
CA VAL A 24 -28.64 -29.42 22.63
C VAL A 24 -28.76 -28.16 21.77
N ILE A 25 -29.75 -27.33 22.06
CA ILE A 25 -29.85 -26.00 21.46
C ILE A 25 -28.71 -25.22 22.10
N PRO A 26 -27.66 -24.80 21.35
CA PRO A 26 -26.65 -23.96 21.94
C PRO A 26 -27.34 -22.67 22.39
N ILE A 27 -27.21 -22.35 23.68
CA ILE A 27 -27.60 -21.05 24.21
C ILE A 27 -26.64 -20.05 23.56
N ASN A 28 -27.14 -19.27 22.61
CA ASN A 28 -26.40 -18.17 21.98
C ASN A 28 -26.18 -17.04 22.99
N ASN A 29 -25.29 -17.28 23.95
CA ASN A 29 -24.69 -16.26 24.80
C ASN A 29 -23.21 -16.17 24.46
N ALA A 30 -22.93 -15.75 23.23
CA ALA A 30 -21.63 -15.20 22.86
C ALA A 30 -21.91 -14.03 21.90
N HIS A 31 -21.92 -12.82 22.45
CA HIS A 31 -21.31 -11.73 21.70
C HIS A 31 -19.84 -12.14 21.55
N GLU A 32 -19.53 -12.87 20.46
CA GLU A 32 -18.18 -12.82 19.93
C GLU A 32 -17.87 -11.33 19.73
N PRO A 33 -16.76 -10.81 20.24
CA PRO A 33 -16.34 -9.48 19.82
C PRO A 33 -16.20 -9.57 18.31
N GLU A 34 -16.95 -8.76 17.56
CA GLU A 34 -16.75 -8.59 16.13
C GLU A 34 -15.25 -8.40 15.90
N ALA A 35 -14.57 -9.46 15.48
CA ALA A 35 -13.25 -9.35 14.96
C ALA A 35 -13.45 -8.50 13.71
N THR A 36 -13.17 -7.20 13.82
CA THR A 36 -13.23 -6.25 12.72
C THR A 36 -12.29 -6.80 11.66
N GLN A 37 -12.82 -7.58 10.71
CA GLN A 37 -12.05 -8.10 9.61
C GLN A 37 -11.67 -6.87 8.79
N LEU A 38 -10.45 -6.38 9.02
CA LEU A 38 -9.90 -5.23 8.36
C LEU A 38 -9.63 -5.62 6.90
N THR A 39 -10.70 -5.60 6.11
CA THR A 39 -10.70 -5.94 4.70
C THR A 39 -9.90 -4.89 3.95
N ILE A 40 -8.96 -5.34 3.11
CA ILE A 40 -8.10 -4.43 2.34
C ILE A 40 -8.96 -3.68 1.32
N SER A 41 -9.20 -2.40 1.59
CA SER A 41 -9.93 -1.51 0.67
C SER A 41 -9.11 -1.23 -0.61
N ASP A 42 -9.79 -0.91 -1.71
CA ASP A 42 -9.14 -0.57 -2.98
C ASP A 42 -8.28 0.70 -2.86
N ASP A 43 -8.64 1.63 -1.97
CA ASP A 43 -7.83 2.82 -1.71
C ASP A 43 -6.49 2.45 -1.06
N MET A 44 -6.48 1.43 -0.20
CA MET A 44 -5.25 0.91 0.41
C MET A 44 -4.33 0.29 -0.65
N LYS A 45 -4.90 -0.43 -1.63
CA LYS A 45 -4.14 -0.98 -2.77
C LYS A 45 -3.53 0.12 -3.63
N LYS A 46 -4.30 1.19 -3.92
CA LYS A 46 -3.80 2.35 -4.68
C LYS A 46 -2.69 3.09 -3.92
N ALA A 47 -2.88 3.37 -2.63
CA ALA A 47 -1.87 4.01 -1.79
C ALA A 47 -0.59 3.17 -1.72
N TYR A 48 -0.71 1.84 -1.66
CA TYR A 48 0.45 0.96 -1.72
C TYR A 48 1.19 1.06 -3.06
N SER A 49 0.46 1.06 -4.18
CA SER A 49 1.05 1.23 -5.51
C SER A 49 1.80 2.56 -5.64
N TYR A 50 1.20 3.67 -5.18
CA TYR A 50 1.85 4.97 -5.17
C TYR A 50 3.08 5.02 -4.25
N SER A 51 2.99 4.45 -3.04
CA SER A 51 4.13 4.33 -2.13
C SER A 51 5.26 3.53 -2.76
N TYR A 52 4.96 2.44 -3.46
CA TYR A 52 5.96 1.64 -4.16
C TYR A 52 6.69 2.44 -5.24
N THR A 53 5.95 3.19 -6.07
CA THR A 53 6.54 4.05 -7.10
C THR A 53 7.39 5.17 -6.49
N ILE A 54 6.90 5.86 -5.45
CA ILE A 54 7.66 6.92 -4.77
C ILE A 54 8.94 6.39 -4.16
N LYS A 55 8.92 5.19 -3.57
CA LYS A 55 10.15 4.55 -3.07
C LYS A 55 11.19 4.35 -4.18
N TRP A 56 10.78 3.92 -5.37
CA TRP A 56 11.69 3.75 -6.49
C TRP A 56 12.24 5.09 -6.99
N VAL A 57 11.36 6.07 -7.21
CA VAL A 57 11.76 7.40 -7.67
C VAL A 57 12.71 8.07 -6.67
N SER A 58 12.33 8.13 -5.39
CA SER A 58 13.19 8.67 -4.34
C SER A 58 14.48 7.86 -4.17
N GLY A 59 14.44 6.55 -4.39
CA GLY A 59 15.63 5.69 -4.36
C GLY A 59 16.64 6.02 -5.46
N ILE A 60 16.14 6.29 -6.67
CA ILE A 60 16.95 6.75 -7.81
C ILE A 60 17.56 8.12 -7.49
N ASP A 61 16.77 9.05 -6.96
CA ASP A 61 17.26 10.38 -6.56
C ASP A 61 18.33 10.29 -5.46
N ILE A 62 18.15 9.43 -4.46
CA ILE A 62 19.17 9.16 -3.43
C ILE A 62 20.46 8.67 -4.08
N PHE A 63 20.38 7.73 -5.01
CA PHE A 63 21.56 7.16 -5.68
C PHE A 63 22.35 8.24 -6.43
N PHE A 64 21.68 9.06 -7.24
CA PHE A 64 22.35 10.14 -7.97
C PHE A 64 22.85 11.24 -7.05
N ALA A 65 22.05 11.71 -6.09
CA ALA A 65 22.46 12.74 -5.14
C ALA A 65 23.67 12.27 -4.30
N LEU A 66 23.71 10.98 -3.93
CA LEU A 66 24.85 10.41 -3.21
C LEU A 66 26.10 10.38 -4.09
N LEU A 67 25.98 9.99 -5.37
CA LEU A 67 27.10 10.02 -6.30
C LEU A 67 27.66 11.45 -6.45
N TYR A 68 26.80 12.46 -6.58
CA TYR A 68 27.19 13.86 -6.64
C TYR A 68 27.74 14.40 -5.32
N SER A 69 27.37 13.79 -4.18
CA SER A 69 27.88 14.20 -2.87
C SER A 69 29.37 13.97 -2.66
N PHE A 70 29.95 13.01 -3.38
CA PHE A 70 31.40 12.82 -3.41
C PHE A 70 32.12 13.96 -4.13
N TYR A 71 31.45 14.62 -5.08
CA TYR A 71 31.99 15.81 -5.74
C TYR A 71 31.82 17.06 -4.88
N ASN A 72 30.66 17.24 -4.26
CA ASN A 72 30.41 18.39 -3.39
C ASN A 72 29.49 18.01 -2.24
N TRP A 73 29.97 18.23 -1.01
CA TRP A 73 29.28 17.87 0.23
C TRP A 73 27.87 18.46 0.37
N TYR A 74 27.58 19.62 -0.25
CA TYR A 74 26.24 20.21 -0.22
C TYR A 74 25.16 19.27 -0.80
N TRP A 75 25.53 18.34 -1.69
CA TRP A 75 24.58 17.36 -2.24
C TRP A 75 24.10 16.31 -1.22
N LEU A 76 24.78 16.13 -0.08
CA LEU A 76 24.25 15.29 1.00
C LEU A 76 22.94 15.82 1.55
N PHE A 77 22.71 17.13 1.51
CA PHE A 77 21.42 17.68 1.91
C PHE A 77 20.28 17.12 1.03
N PHE A 78 20.50 17.04 -0.29
CA PHE A 78 19.53 16.44 -1.21
C PHE A 78 19.34 14.95 -0.99
N VAL A 79 20.39 14.22 -0.58
CA VAL A 79 20.27 12.83 -0.14
C VAL A 79 19.30 12.70 1.04
N LEU A 80 19.39 13.59 2.04
CA LEU A 80 18.48 13.58 3.19
C LEU A 80 17.04 13.91 2.78
N CYS A 81 16.84 14.86 1.86
CA CYS A 81 15.53 15.17 1.31
C CYS A 81 14.90 13.97 0.61
N SER A 82 15.62 13.32 -0.32
CA SER A 82 15.11 12.15 -1.03
C SER A 82 14.96 10.93 -0.10
N TYR A 83 15.81 10.81 0.92
CA TYR A 83 15.66 9.80 1.97
C TYR A 83 14.37 9.97 2.77
N ALA A 84 13.95 11.21 3.06
CA ALA A 84 12.66 11.47 3.70
C ALA A 84 11.49 10.97 2.84
N GLY A 85 11.55 11.12 1.51
CA GLY A 85 10.57 10.56 0.58
C GLY A 85 10.52 9.04 0.63
N TYR A 86 11.69 8.39 0.51
CA TYR A 86 11.80 6.93 0.57
C TYR A 86 11.29 6.35 1.89
N HIS A 87 11.74 6.92 3.02
CA HIS A 87 11.36 6.45 4.35
C HIS A 87 9.89 6.80 4.67
N GLY A 88 9.43 7.97 4.23
CA GLY A 88 8.04 8.42 4.34
C GLY A 88 7.07 7.48 3.63
N ALA A 89 7.38 7.13 2.38
CA ALA A 89 6.60 6.17 1.60
C ALA A 89 6.67 4.76 2.22
N LYS A 90 7.86 4.28 2.59
CA LYS A 90 8.06 2.93 3.17
C LYS A 90 7.30 2.72 4.48
N LYS A 91 7.30 3.72 5.37
CA LYS A 91 6.64 3.60 6.70
C LYS A 91 5.27 4.27 6.76
N PHE A 92 4.77 4.80 5.64
CA PHE A 92 3.53 5.57 5.59
C PHE A 92 3.53 6.70 6.63
N LYS A 93 4.64 7.47 6.71
CA LYS A 93 4.76 8.64 7.61
C LYS A 93 4.42 9.92 6.85
N ILE A 94 3.20 10.43 7.08
CA ILE A 94 2.67 11.64 6.42
C ILE A 94 3.61 12.85 6.54
N PHE A 95 4.15 13.12 7.74
CA PHE A 95 5.02 14.29 7.95
C PHE A 95 6.30 14.25 7.09
N GLN A 96 6.88 13.07 6.90
CA GLN A 96 8.08 12.94 6.06
C GLN A 96 7.75 13.07 4.56
N LEU A 97 6.58 12.59 4.15
CA LEU A 97 6.08 12.83 2.80
C LEU A 97 5.78 14.32 2.56
N TYR A 98 5.28 15.06 3.54
CA TYR A 98 5.12 16.51 3.43
C TYR A 98 6.46 17.22 3.23
N PHE A 99 7.46 16.89 4.04
CA PHE A 99 8.80 17.45 3.90
C PHE A 99 9.39 17.17 2.50
N TYR A 100 9.25 15.94 2.03
CA TYR A 100 9.66 15.53 0.70
C TYR A 100 8.90 16.28 -0.41
N PHE A 101 7.58 16.38 -0.30
CA PHE A 101 6.73 17.10 -1.26
C PHE A 101 7.11 18.59 -1.36
N THR A 102 7.35 19.26 -0.23
CA THR A 102 7.82 20.65 -0.24
C THR A 102 9.16 20.77 -0.96
N TYR A 103 10.08 19.84 -0.73
CA TYR A 103 11.34 19.79 -1.45
C TYR A 103 11.15 19.61 -2.97
N GLU A 104 10.27 18.69 -3.40
CA GLU A 104 9.97 18.46 -4.82
C GLU A 104 9.42 19.72 -5.51
N VAL A 105 8.47 20.39 -4.86
CA VAL A 105 7.89 21.64 -5.38
C VAL A 105 8.95 22.74 -5.51
N VAL A 106 9.79 22.92 -4.49
CA VAL A 106 10.89 23.90 -4.54
C VAL A 106 11.88 23.54 -5.66
N SER A 107 12.21 22.26 -5.82
CA SER A 107 13.08 21.77 -6.91
C SER A 107 12.52 22.09 -8.29
N VAL A 108 11.21 21.89 -8.49
CA VAL A 108 10.53 22.28 -9.74
C VAL A 108 10.62 23.79 -9.99
N ILE A 109 10.39 24.61 -8.97
CA ILE A 109 10.49 26.09 -9.09
C ILE A 109 11.92 26.50 -9.49
N VAL A 110 12.94 25.92 -8.86
CA VAL A 110 14.35 26.20 -9.19
C VAL A 110 14.69 25.80 -10.62
N LYS A 111 14.19 24.66 -11.10
CA LYS A 111 14.38 24.22 -12.50
C LYS A 111 13.71 25.17 -13.50
N ILE A 112 12.50 25.64 -13.21
CA ILE A 112 11.81 26.64 -14.04
C ILE A 112 12.61 27.95 -14.08
N ALA A 113 13.09 28.44 -12.94
CA ALA A 113 13.92 29.64 -12.88
C ALA A 113 15.23 29.47 -13.68
N SER A 114 15.88 28.32 -13.56
CA SER A 114 17.10 27.98 -14.32
C SER A 114 16.84 27.96 -15.83
N LEU A 115 15.69 27.43 -16.27
CA LEU A 115 15.29 27.43 -17.68
C LEU A 115 15.08 28.86 -18.20
N ILE A 116 14.44 29.74 -17.43
CA ILE A 116 14.23 31.15 -17.81
C ILE A 116 15.56 31.88 -17.96
N ILE A 117 16.50 31.68 -17.03
CA ILE A 117 17.85 32.28 -17.10
C ILE A 117 18.56 31.80 -18.36
N MET A 118 18.49 30.51 -18.68
CA MET A 118 19.12 29.94 -19.86
C MET A 118 18.54 30.48 -21.18
N ILE A 119 17.22 30.74 -21.23
CA ILE A 119 16.57 31.39 -22.39
C ILE A 119 17.03 32.85 -22.53
N SER A 120 17.24 33.54 -21.41
CA SER A 120 17.66 34.94 -21.40
C SER A 120 19.13 35.12 -21.83
N ASP A 121 20.01 34.17 -21.49
CA ASP A 121 21.44 34.22 -21.82
C ASP A 121 21.74 33.52 -23.15
N GLN A 122 21.18 34.05 -24.25
CA GLN A 122 21.21 33.48 -25.62
C GLN A 122 22.60 33.13 -26.18
N THR A 123 23.68 33.44 -25.44
CA THR A 123 25.06 33.17 -25.83
C THR A 123 25.49 31.71 -25.68
N LYS A 124 24.70 30.85 -25.01
CA LYS A 124 25.06 29.44 -24.72
C LYS A 124 23.90 28.45 -24.83
N MET A 125 22.95 28.68 -25.74
CA MET A 125 21.77 27.82 -25.84
C MET A 125 22.11 26.47 -26.50
N ASP A 126 22.58 25.52 -25.69
CA ASP A 126 22.71 24.12 -26.09
C ASP A 126 21.31 23.49 -26.16
N GLY A 127 20.91 23.07 -27.36
CA GLY A 127 19.60 22.45 -27.59
C GLY A 127 19.38 21.20 -26.73
N TYR A 128 20.44 20.45 -26.43
CA TYR A 128 20.36 19.29 -25.56
C TYR A 128 20.01 19.70 -24.11
N GLY A 129 20.74 20.67 -23.55
CA GLY A 129 20.47 21.21 -22.21
C GLY A 129 19.05 21.78 -22.07
N PHE A 130 18.55 22.44 -23.12
CA PHE A 130 17.17 22.94 -23.18
C PHE A 130 16.13 21.82 -23.12
N THR A 131 16.26 20.81 -23.97
CA THR A 131 15.33 19.67 -23.99
C THR A 131 15.37 18.90 -22.67
N MET A 132 16.55 18.64 -22.11
CA MET A 132 16.70 17.96 -20.83
C MET A 132 16.09 18.73 -19.67
N SER A 133 16.18 20.06 -19.69
CA SER A 133 15.56 20.91 -18.66
C SER A 133 14.03 20.81 -18.69
N ILE A 134 13.41 20.83 -19.87
CA ILE A 134 11.96 20.67 -20.02
C ILE A 134 11.51 19.31 -19.50
N LEU A 135 12.18 18.23 -19.92
CA LEU A 135 11.85 16.87 -19.47
C LEU A 135 11.97 16.74 -17.94
N SER A 136 13.02 17.31 -17.35
CA SER A 136 13.23 17.29 -15.90
C SER A 136 12.13 18.01 -15.11
N ILE A 137 11.56 19.08 -15.68
CA ILE A 137 10.42 19.82 -15.09
C ILE A 137 9.15 18.97 -15.16
N ILE A 138 8.85 18.37 -16.32
CA ILE A 138 7.66 17.52 -16.50
C ILE A 138 7.69 16.35 -15.53
N ILE A 139 8.83 15.66 -15.43
CA ILE A 139 9.01 14.56 -14.47
C ILE A 139 8.82 15.08 -13.04
N GLY A 140 9.43 16.22 -12.68
CA GLY A 140 9.28 16.79 -11.34
C GLY A 140 7.83 17.12 -10.95
N ILE A 141 7.05 17.66 -11.88
CA ILE A 141 5.61 17.92 -11.68
C ILE A 141 4.85 16.61 -11.49
N TRP A 142 5.12 15.60 -12.32
CA TRP A 142 4.48 14.29 -12.23
C TRP A 142 4.77 13.60 -10.90
N VAL A 143 6.03 13.62 -10.43
CA VAL A 143 6.35 13.03 -9.12
C VAL A 143 5.68 13.81 -7.99
N SER A 144 5.66 15.15 -8.06
CA SER A 144 4.96 15.98 -7.07
C SER A 144 3.46 15.64 -7.00
N GLU A 145 2.82 15.44 -8.16
CA GLU A 145 1.41 15.01 -8.23
C GLU A 145 1.22 13.63 -7.57
N LEU A 146 2.10 12.68 -7.85
CA LEU A 146 2.09 11.35 -7.26
C LEU A 146 2.21 11.40 -5.72
N THR A 147 3.16 12.18 -5.22
CA THR A 147 3.37 12.42 -3.78
C THR A 147 2.14 13.04 -3.15
N SER A 148 1.52 14.04 -3.79
CA SER A 148 0.31 14.70 -3.28
C SER A 148 -0.89 13.75 -3.19
N LYS A 149 -1.07 12.89 -4.21
CA LYS A 149 -2.13 11.86 -4.23
C LYS A 149 -1.94 10.84 -3.11
N LEU A 150 -0.70 10.39 -2.89
CA LEU A 150 -0.39 9.50 -1.77
C LEU A 150 -0.71 10.16 -0.42
N ILE A 151 -0.26 11.40 -0.21
CA ILE A 151 -0.53 12.15 1.03
C ILE A 151 -2.03 12.28 1.26
N MET A 152 -2.80 12.66 0.23
CA MET A 152 -4.24 12.80 0.33
C MET A 152 -4.91 11.48 0.72
N MET A 153 -4.58 10.38 0.04
CA MET A 153 -5.09 9.04 0.37
C MET A 153 -4.78 8.65 1.81
N MET A 154 -3.54 8.88 2.27
CA MET A 154 -3.12 8.54 3.62
C MET A 154 -3.84 9.37 4.70
N ARG A 155 -4.24 10.60 4.40
CA ARG A 155 -5.02 11.45 5.34
C ARG A 155 -6.46 10.98 5.51
N HIS A 156 -7.02 10.30 4.52
CA HIS A 156 -8.38 9.77 4.59
C HIS A 156 -8.45 8.39 5.27
N MET A 157 -7.33 7.70 5.42
CA MET A 157 -7.26 6.38 6.06
C MET A 157 -7.15 6.49 7.59
N SER A 158 -7.69 5.52 8.30
CA SER A 158 -7.50 5.42 9.76
C SER A 158 -6.08 4.95 10.11
N ASP A 159 -5.64 5.23 11.33
CA ASP A 159 -4.32 4.79 11.80
C ASP A 159 -4.16 3.26 11.78
N GLU A 160 -5.26 2.52 11.99
CA GLU A 160 -5.28 1.06 11.88
C GLU A 160 -5.02 0.59 10.44
N GLN A 161 -5.66 1.22 9.44
CA GLN A 161 -5.43 0.93 8.02
C GLN A 161 -4.00 1.25 7.60
N LEU A 162 -3.42 2.35 8.09
CA LEU A 162 -2.03 2.72 7.81
C LEU A 162 -1.04 1.75 8.49
N ASN A 163 -1.34 1.31 9.71
CA ASN A 163 -0.53 0.28 10.39
C ASN A 163 -0.64 -1.08 9.68
N LEU A 164 -1.81 -1.41 9.18
CA LEU A 164 -2.03 -2.60 8.36
C LEU A 164 -1.20 -2.53 7.06
N LEU A 165 -1.20 -1.40 6.35
CA LEU A 165 -0.34 -1.18 5.17
C LEU A 165 1.16 -1.27 5.48
N ARG A 166 1.57 -0.79 6.66
CA ARG A 166 2.96 -0.86 7.12
C ARG A 166 3.41 -2.30 7.39
N ASN A 167 2.51 -3.13 7.90
CA ASN A 167 2.83 -4.48 8.40
C ASN A 167 2.55 -5.59 7.38
N ILE A 168 1.58 -5.42 6.48
CA ILE A 168 1.19 -6.46 5.52
C ILE A 168 2.30 -6.72 4.49
N GLY A 169 3.14 -5.72 4.18
CA GLY A 169 4.13 -5.87 3.11
C GLY A 169 3.46 -6.36 1.82
N TYR A 170 2.35 -5.73 1.45
CA TYR A 170 1.48 -6.19 0.36
C TYR A 170 2.27 -6.31 -0.94
N THR A 171 2.74 -7.51 -1.31
CA THR A 171 3.22 -7.75 -2.67
C THR A 171 1.98 -7.81 -3.55
N PRO A 172 1.73 -6.85 -4.47
CA PRO A 172 0.62 -6.98 -5.40
C PRO A 172 0.83 -8.28 -6.18
N ARG A 173 0.04 -9.30 -5.88
CA ARG A 173 0.02 -10.52 -6.69
C ARG A 173 -0.58 -10.09 -8.02
N ALA A 174 0.22 -10.16 -9.09
CA ALA A 174 -0.30 -10.03 -10.44
C ALA A 174 -1.41 -11.07 -10.58
N ILE A 175 -2.64 -10.62 -10.75
CA ILE A 175 -3.76 -11.51 -11.05
C ILE A 175 -3.51 -11.94 -12.50
N VAL A 176 -2.91 -13.11 -12.68
CA VAL A 176 -2.83 -13.76 -13.97
C VAL A 176 -4.22 -14.30 -14.26
N TYR A 177 -4.94 -13.66 -15.19
CA TYR A 177 -6.12 -14.28 -15.78
C TYR A 177 -5.61 -15.48 -16.59
N VAL A 178 -5.90 -16.69 -16.12
CA VAL A 178 -5.73 -17.95 -16.86
C VAL A 178 -6.98 -18.22 -17.67
#